data_AF-A0A7S2VXP3-F1
#
_entry.id   AF-A0A7S2VXP3-F1
#
_cell.length_a   1.000
_cell.length_b   1.000
_cell.length_c   1.000
_cell.angle_alpha   90.00
_cell.angle_beta   90.00
_cell.angle_gamma   90.00
#
_symmetry.space_group_name_H-M   'P 1'
#
loop_
_entity.id
_entity.type
_entity.pdbx_description
1 polymer ?
#
loop_
_entity_poly.entity_id
_entity_poly.type
_entity_poly.pdbx_seq_one_letter_code
_entity_poly.pdbx_strand_id
1 'polypeptide(L)'
;FYWSPTVEDRVGIAHGIFMADGISRDDVELLVSTFDGQSIDFFGALRARVYDDKVRDFVLEVGYEAIGKRLINPRKGEEVVFDLPEMSLEVLLAYGKAIENEQENIKRIQLADSYLDGAVLAGSEGTANTEKSLNQ
;
A
#
# COMPACT_ATOMS: atom_id res chain seq x y z
N PHE A 1 -11.36 -23.35 11.73
CA PHE A 1 -11.09 -22.20 12.62
C PHE A 1 -11.42 -20.93 11.84
N TYR A 2 -12.38 -20.13 12.30
CA TYR A 2 -12.71 -18.84 11.69
C TYR A 2 -12.10 -17.76 12.59
N TRP A 3 -11.10 -17.04 12.08
CA TRP A 3 -10.53 -15.89 12.78
C TRP A 3 -10.96 -14.63 12.04
N SER A 4 -11.71 -13.78 12.74
CA SER A 4 -12.07 -12.45 12.31
C SER A 4 -11.57 -11.50 13.40
N PRO A 5 -10.48 -10.75 13.16
CA PRO A 5 -9.88 -9.91 14.19
C PRO A 5 -10.88 -8.84 14.64
N THR A 6 -10.91 -8.59 15.95
CA THR A 6 -11.63 -7.46 16.51
C THR A 6 -10.91 -6.15 16.19
N VAL A 7 -11.58 -5.01 16.40
CA VAL A 7 -10.93 -3.69 16.26
C VAL A 7 -9.72 -3.58 17.20
N GLU A 8 -9.84 -4.10 18.43
CA GLU A 8 -8.74 -4.11 19.41
C GLU A 8 -7.56 -4.97 18.95
N ASP A 9 -7.82 -6.13 18.34
CA ASP A 9 -6.76 -6.96 17.74
C ASP A 9 -6.04 -6.21 16.61
N ARG A 10 -6.79 -5.53 15.74
CA ARG A 10 -6.22 -4.73 14.63
C ARG A 10 -5.35 -3.60 15.16
N VAL A 11 -5.83 -2.87 16.17
CA VAL A 11 -5.06 -1.80 16.85
C VAL A 11 -3.80 -2.37 17.48
N GLY A 12 -3.89 -3.48 18.21
CA GLY A 12 -2.74 -4.10 18.86
C GLY A 12 -1.66 -4.53 17.85
N ILE A 13 -2.08 -5.12 16.72
CA ILE A 13 -1.15 -5.55 15.67
C ILE A 13 -0.56 -4.35 14.94
N ALA A 14 -1.38 -3.36 14.56
CA ALA A 14 -0.91 -2.12 13.93
C ALA A 14 0.08 -1.36 14.82
N HIS A 15 -0.19 -1.28 16.13
CA HIS A 15 0.72 -0.65 17.08
C HIS A 15 2.05 -1.41 17.18
N GLY A 16 2.02 -2.74 17.09
CA GLY A 16 3.23 -3.56 16.97
C GLY A 16 4.06 -3.25 15.72
N ILE A 17 3.41 -2.97 14.58
CA ILE A 17 4.08 -2.60 13.32
C ILE A 17 4.81 -1.26 13.46
N PHE A 18 4.19 -0.28 14.12
CA PHE A 18 4.74 1.07 14.27
C PHE A 18 5.54 1.30 15.56
N MET A 19 5.73 0.26 16.38
CA MET A 19 6.39 0.37 17.70
C MET A 19 7.81 0.94 17.61
N ALA A 20 8.57 0.54 16.57
CA ALA A 20 9.93 1.04 16.34
C ALA A 20 9.96 2.49 15.87
N ASP A 21 8.84 3.01 15.37
CA ASP A 21 8.72 4.34 14.77
C ASP A 21 8.24 5.40 15.77
N GLY A 22 7.93 5.01 17.01
CA GLY A 22 7.59 5.93 18.10
C GLY A 22 6.19 6.54 18.03
N ILE A 23 5.27 5.93 17.27
CA ILE A 23 3.89 6.42 17.12
C ILE A 23 3.08 6.13 18.39
N SER A 24 2.28 7.09 18.82
CA SER A 24 1.40 6.90 19.97
C SER A 24 0.29 5.88 19.67
N ARG A 25 -0.17 5.15 20.69
CA ARG A 25 -1.28 4.22 20.53
C ARG A 25 -2.56 4.92 20.08
N ASP A 26 -2.80 6.13 20.58
CA ASP A 26 -3.98 6.94 20.22
C ASP A 26 -3.98 7.30 18.73
N ASP A 27 -2.81 7.66 18.17
CA ASP A 27 -2.67 7.92 16.73
C ASP A 27 -2.90 6.65 15.91
N VAL A 28 -2.41 5.50 16.38
CA VAL A 28 -2.65 4.20 15.72
C VAL A 28 -4.14 3.85 15.76
N GLU A 29 -4.83 4.10 16.86
CA GLU A 29 -6.28 3.89 16.97
C GLU A 29 -7.06 4.75 15.95
N LEU A 30 -6.66 6.02 15.79
CA LEU A 30 -7.24 6.91 14.78
C LEU A 30 -6.91 6.44 13.35
N LEU A 31 -5.70 5.94 13.12
CA LEU A 31 -5.28 5.41 11.82
C LEU A 31 -6.08 4.15 11.44
N VAL A 32 -6.23 3.21 12.38
CA VAL A 32 -6.97 1.95 12.15
C VAL A 32 -8.47 2.19 11.96
N SER A 33 -9.04 3.16 12.68
CA SER A 33 -10.45 3.55 12.52
C SER A 33 -10.71 4.29 11.21
N THR A 34 -9.73 5.07 10.71
CA THR A 34 -9.85 5.75 9.40
C THR A 34 -9.84 4.74 8.25
N PHE A 35 -9.05 3.66 8.36
CA PHE A 35 -8.92 2.62 7.33
C PHE A 35 -9.55 1.31 7.80
N ASP A 36 -10.83 1.35 8.19
CA ASP A 36 -11.53 0.21 8.78
C ASP A 36 -11.73 -0.96 7.79
N GLY A 37 -11.92 -0.66 6.50
CA GLY A 37 -12.05 -1.63 5.42
C GLY A 37 -10.73 -2.25 4.94
N GLN A 38 -9.58 -1.81 5.47
CA GLN A 38 -8.27 -2.31 5.07
C GLN A 38 -7.81 -3.47 5.96
N SER A 39 -7.15 -4.46 5.35
CA SER A 39 -6.54 -5.60 6.04
C SER A 39 -5.30 -5.19 6.83
N ILE A 40 -4.81 -6.06 7.73
CA ILE A 40 -3.70 -5.73 8.64
C ILE A 40 -2.38 -5.50 7.89
N ASP A 41 -2.17 -6.21 6.78
CA ASP A 41 -1.03 -6.05 5.88
C ASP A 41 -0.92 -4.65 5.27
N PHE A 42 -2.05 -3.94 5.10
CA PHE A 42 -2.09 -2.54 4.65
C PHE A 42 -1.21 -1.64 5.53
N PHE A 43 -1.22 -1.81 6.85
CA PHE A 43 -0.41 -0.99 7.76
C PHE A 43 1.09 -1.28 7.62
N GLY A 44 1.45 -2.53 7.31
CA GLY A 44 2.82 -2.90 6.96
C GLY A 44 3.27 -2.26 5.63
N ALA A 45 2.40 -2.28 4.61
CA ALA A 45 2.66 -1.63 3.33
C ALA A 45 2.75 -0.10 3.48
N LEU A 46 1.89 0.49 4.30
CA LEU A 46 1.91 1.91 4.64
C LEU A 46 3.25 2.32 5.26
N ARG A 47 3.72 1.55 6.25
CA ARG A 47 5.04 1.75 6.86
C ARG A 47 6.14 1.69 5.82
N ALA A 48 6.16 0.65 4.98
CA ALA A 48 7.17 0.48 3.94
C ALA A 48 7.18 1.67 2.95
N ARG A 49 6.00 2.20 2.59
CA ARG A 49 5.87 3.33 1.66
C ARG A 49 6.57 4.60 2.15
N VAL A 50 6.55 4.86 3.46
CA VAL A 50 7.26 6.03 4.01
C VAL A 50 8.77 5.82 3.96
N TYR A 51 9.24 4.60 4.22
CA TYR A 51 10.66 4.25 4.07
C TYR A 51 11.13 4.31 2.61
N ASP A 52 10.30 3.90 1.66
CA ASP A 52 10.62 3.96 0.23
C ASP A 52 10.98 5.38 -0.21
N ASP A 53 10.31 6.39 0.33
CA ASP A 53 10.59 7.79 -0.01
C ASP A 53 11.96 8.23 0.51
N LYS A 54 12.37 7.79 1.70
CA LYS A 54 13.75 8.01 2.20
C LYS A 54 14.79 7.33 1.33
N VAL A 55 14.52 6.10 0.90
CA VAL A 55 15.42 5.37 0.01
C VAL A 55 15.47 6.05 -1.36
N ARG A 56 14.34 6.54 -1.88
CA ARG A 56 14.28 7.29 -3.13
C ARG A 56 15.13 8.56 -3.06
N ASP A 57 14.99 9.35 -2.00
CA ASP A 57 15.76 10.58 -1.81
C ASP A 57 17.26 10.28 -1.71
N PHE A 58 17.64 9.22 -0.99
CA PHE A 58 19.02 8.75 -0.92
C PHE A 58 19.58 8.34 -2.30
N VAL A 59 18.81 7.63 -3.12
CA VAL A 59 19.23 7.25 -4.47
C VAL A 59 19.42 8.49 -5.35
N LEU A 60 18.57 9.50 -5.20
CA LEU A 60 18.67 10.77 -5.93
C LEU A 60 19.90 11.59 -5.48
N GLU A 61 20.20 11.61 -4.18
CA GLU A 61 21.36 12.32 -3.62
C GLU A 61 22.69 11.69 -4.06
N VAL A 62 22.80 10.36 -3.97
CA VAL A 62 24.02 9.64 -4.37
C VAL A 62 24.19 9.62 -5.90
N GLY A 63 23.07 9.53 -6.62
CA GLY A 63 23.03 9.38 -8.07
C GLY A 63 23.09 7.92 -8.52
N TYR A 64 22.39 7.61 -9.61
CA TYR A 64 22.21 6.26 -10.14
C TYR A 64 23.53 5.53 -10.49
N GLU A 65 24.54 6.26 -10.94
CA GLU A 65 25.84 5.69 -11.32
C GLU A 65 26.70 5.29 -10.10
N ALA A 66 26.54 5.99 -8.98
CA ALA A 66 27.38 5.82 -7.79
C ALA A 66 26.77 4.88 -6.74
N ILE A 67 25.46 4.62 -6.81
CA ILE A 67 24.72 3.84 -5.80
C ILE A 67 25.28 2.43 -5.61
N GLY A 68 25.66 1.74 -6.71
CA GLY A 68 26.18 0.37 -6.64
C GLY A 68 27.48 0.28 -5.86
N LYS A 69 28.41 1.23 -6.07
CA LYS A 69 29.67 1.30 -5.32
C LYS A 69 29.43 1.66 -3.86
N ARG A 70 28.46 2.55 -3.59
CA ARG A 70 28.08 3.00 -2.25
C ARG A 70 27.46 1.90 -1.39
N LEU A 71 26.84 0.89 -2.00
CA LEU A 71 26.13 -0.21 -1.32
C LEU A 71 26.94 -1.51 -1.19
N ILE A 72 27.63 -1.96 -2.25
CA ILE A 72 28.14 -3.35 -2.32
C ILE A 72 29.54 -3.51 -1.72
N ASN A 73 30.31 -2.43 -1.52
CA ASN A 73 31.59 -2.45 -0.80
C ASN A 73 31.92 -1.05 -0.26
N PRO A 74 31.17 -0.56 0.75
CA PRO A 74 31.45 0.73 1.34
C PRO A 74 32.86 0.73 1.95
N ARG A 75 33.57 1.86 1.85
CA ARG A 75 34.81 2.04 2.62
C ARG A 75 34.45 2.09 4.10
N LYS A 76 35.40 1.73 4.98
CA LYS A 76 35.19 1.77 6.43
C LYS A 76 34.76 3.18 6.87
N GLY A 77 33.57 3.31 7.46
CA GLY A 77 32.97 4.59 7.86
C GLY A 77 32.04 5.23 6.82
N GLU A 78 31.99 4.68 5.61
CA GLU A 78 31.02 5.05 4.58
C GLU A 78 29.89 4.00 4.52
N GLU A 79 29.44 3.44 5.64
CA GLU A 79 28.25 2.55 5.61
C GLU A 79 26.99 3.40 5.38
N VAL A 80 25.97 2.84 4.71
CA VAL A 80 24.67 3.55 4.60
C VAL A 80 23.90 3.25 5.87
N VAL A 81 23.73 4.26 6.70
CA VAL A 81 22.83 4.21 7.86
C VAL A 81 21.70 5.19 7.56
N PHE A 82 20.47 4.69 7.61
CA PHE A 82 19.29 5.52 7.45
C PHE A 82 18.81 5.97 8.82
N ASP A 83 18.55 7.27 8.95
CA ASP A 83 17.76 7.78 10.05
C ASP A 83 16.30 7.34 9.90
N LEU A 84 15.61 7.15 11.03
CA LEU A 84 14.20 6.82 10.99
C LEU A 84 13.42 7.98 10.35
N PRO A 85 12.47 7.70 9.43
CA PRO A 85 11.60 8.73 8.90
C PRO A 85 10.69 9.31 9.99
N GLU A 86 10.26 10.55 9.81
CA GLU A 86 9.22 11.14 10.65
C GLU A 86 7.88 10.50 10.32
N MET A 87 7.39 9.68 11.24
CA MET A 87 6.15 8.90 11.08
C MET A 87 5.00 9.59 11.82
N SER A 88 4.70 10.84 11.44
CA SER A 88 3.58 11.58 12.02
C SER A 88 2.24 11.03 11.50
N LEU A 89 1.19 11.19 12.31
CA LEU A 89 -0.16 10.76 11.93
C LEU A 89 -0.61 11.37 10.60
N GLU A 90 -0.33 12.66 10.38
CA GLU A 90 -0.69 13.36 9.15
C GLU A 90 -0.06 12.71 7.91
N VAL A 91 1.23 12.37 8.00
CA VAL A 91 1.98 11.70 6.93
C VAL A 91 1.36 10.33 6.65
N LEU A 92 1.04 9.56 7.68
CA LEU A 92 0.44 8.22 7.53
C LEU A 92 -0.97 8.26 6.94
N LEU A 93 -1.78 9.25 7.31
CA LEU A 93 -3.10 9.45 6.73
C LEU A 93 -2.99 9.84 5.24
N ALA A 94 -2.02 10.68 4.89
CA ALA A 94 -1.78 11.08 3.50
C ALA A 94 -1.36 9.87 2.64
N TYR A 95 -0.36 9.10 3.08
CA TYR A 95 0.05 7.88 2.35
C TYR A 95 -1.05 6.82 2.34
N GLY A 96 -1.78 6.65 3.43
CA GLY A 96 -2.87 5.68 3.50
C GLY A 96 -3.95 5.97 2.45
N LYS A 97 -4.37 7.23 2.31
CA LYS A 97 -5.31 7.66 1.26
C LYS A 97 -4.72 7.48 -0.14
N ALA A 98 -3.43 7.73 -0.33
CA ALA A 98 -2.77 7.51 -1.61
C ALA A 98 -2.80 6.03 -2.02
N ILE A 99 -2.50 5.13 -1.08
CA ILE A 99 -2.55 3.67 -1.31
C ILE A 99 -3.99 3.22 -1.59
N GLU A 100 -4.97 3.71 -0.83
CA GLU A 100 -6.39 3.38 -1.06
C GLU A 100 -6.85 3.81 -2.46
N ASN A 101 -6.51 5.04 -2.89
CA ASN A 101 -6.79 5.52 -4.24
C ASN A 101 -6.11 4.65 -5.31
N GLU A 102 -4.87 4.21 -5.07
CA GLU A 102 -4.17 3.30 -5.97
C GLU A 102 -4.88 1.95 -6.08
N GLN A 103 -5.32 1.38 -4.95
CA GLN A 103 -6.11 0.15 -4.93
C GLN A 103 -7.44 0.31 -5.71
N GLU A 104 -8.15 1.42 -5.52
CA GLU A 104 -9.37 1.70 -6.28
C GLU A 104 -9.11 1.80 -7.78
N ASN A 105 -8.04 2.49 -8.18
CA ASN A 105 -7.67 2.62 -9.59
C ASN A 105 -7.34 1.27 -10.22
N ILE A 106 -6.59 0.41 -9.52
CA ILE A 106 -6.29 -0.95 -9.98
C ILE A 106 -7.59 -1.75 -10.18
N LYS A 107 -8.51 -1.70 -9.21
CA LYS A 107 -9.82 -2.37 -9.32
C LYS A 107 -10.62 -1.86 -10.52
N ARG A 108 -10.63 -0.55 -10.78
CA ARG A 108 -11.31 0.06 -11.94
C ARG A 108 -10.71 -0.39 -13.27
N ILE A 109 -9.38 -0.44 -13.36
CA ILE A 109 -8.66 -0.90 -14.57
C ILE A 109 -8.96 -2.38 -14.83
N GLN A 110 -8.87 -3.23 -13.81
CA GLN A 110 -9.18 -4.66 -13.92
C GLN A 110 -10.63 -4.90 -14.35
N LEU A 111 -11.57 -4.12 -13.80
CA LEU A 111 -12.97 -4.20 -14.19
C LEU A 111 -13.16 -3.81 -15.67
N ALA A 112 -12.55 -2.71 -16.12
CA ALA A 112 -12.63 -2.28 -17.50
C ALA A 112 -12.04 -3.31 -18.48
N ASP A 113 -10.89 -3.91 -18.13
CA ASP A 113 -10.25 -4.97 -18.92
C ASP A 113 -11.17 -6.19 -19.06
N SER A 114 -11.81 -6.62 -17.96
CA SER A 114 -12.76 -7.73 -17.99
C SER A 114 -13.98 -7.49 -18.89
N TYR A 115 -14.47 -6.23 -18.98
CA TYR A 115 -15.55 -5.87 -19.90
C TYR A 115 -15.09 -5.88 -21.35
N LEU A 116 -13.88 -5.42 -21.64
CA LEU A 116 -13.33 -5.41 -22.99
C LEU A 116 -13.04 -6.82 -23.49
N ASP A 117 -12.44 -7.67 -22.66
CA ASP A 117 -12.16 -9.07 -23.01
C ASP A 117 -13.46 -9.87 -23.21
N GLY A 118 -14.46 -9.66 -22.35
CA GLY A 118 -15.81 -10.20 -22.52
C GLY A 118 -16.52 -9.71 -23.79
N ALA A 119 -16.31 -8.44 -24.18
CA ALA A 119 -16.86 -7.87 -25.41
C ALA A 119 -16.16 -8.41 -26.68
N VAL A 120 -14.85 -8.65 -26.62
CA VAL A 120 -14.09 -9.28 -27.73
C VAL A 120 -14.54 -10.72 -27.95
N LEU A 121 -14.72 -11.50 -26.87
CA LEU A 121 -15.26 -12.87 -26.95
C LEU A 121 -16.69 -12.89 -27.50
N ALA A 122 -17.54 -11.94 -27.09
CA ALA A 122 -18.89 -11.78 -27.64
C ALA A 122 -18.90 -11.34 -29.12
N GLY A 123 -17.89 -10.58 -29.55
CA GLY A 123 -17.70 -10.13 -30.93
C GLY A 123 -17.18 -11.20 -31.89
N SER A 124 -16.37 -12.17 -31.40
CA SER A 124 -15.87 -13.28 -32.20
C SER A 124 -16.87 -14.44 -32.36
N GLU A 125 -17.80 -14.62 -31.42
CA GLU A 125 -18.84 -15.67 -31.50
C GLU A 125 -20.26 -15.14 -31.73
N GLY A 126 -20.44 -13.81 -31.88
CA GLY A 126 -21.67 -13.22 -32.38
C GLY A 126 -22.94 -13.72 -31.67
N THR A 127 -23.09 -13.45 -30.38
CA THR A 127 -24.43 -13.42 -29.76
C THR A 127 -24.45 -12.37 -28.66
N ALA A 128 -25.07 -11.21 -28.95
CA ALA A 128 -25.43 -10.24 -27.93
C ALA A 128 -26.55 -10.84 -27.07
N ASN A 129 -26.21 -11.35 -25.88
CA ASN A 129 -27.21 -11.74 -24.88
C ASN A 129 -27.94 -10.49 -24.36
N THR A 130 -28.95 -10.03 -25.11
CA THR A 130 -29.91 -9.00 -24.69
C THR A 130 -31.26 -9.59 -24.26
N GLU A 131 -31.37 -10.91 -24.10
CA GLU A 131 -32.66 -11.57 -23.78
C GLU A 131 -32.78 -12.11 -22.33
N LYS A 132 -32.24 -11.41 -21.33
CA LYS A 132 -32.59 -11.69 -19.92
C LYS A 132 -32.93 -10.44 -19.08
N SER A 133 -33.54 -9.43 -19.70
CA SER A 133 -34.28 -8.38 -18.96
C SER A 133 -35.79 -8.45 -19.15
N LEU A 134 -36.32 -9.57 -19.67
CA LEU A 134 -37.75 -9.85 -19.72
C LEU A 134 -38.03 -11.15 -18.97
N ASN A 135 -38.22 -11.05 -17.64
CA ASN A 135 -39.36 -11.64 -16.91
C ASN A 135 -39.08 -11.73 -15.40
N GLN A 136 -39.99 -11.08 -14.66
CA GLN A 136 -40.33 -11.15 -13.23
C GLN A 136 -39.38 -10.55 -12.20
#